data_AF-A0A6V7LH49-F1
#
_entry.id   AF-A0A6V7LH49-F1
#
_cell.length_a   1.000
_cell.length_b   1.000
_cell.length_c   1.000
_cell.angle_alpha   90.00
_cell.angle_beta   90.00
_cell.angle_gamma   90.00
#
_symmetry.space_group_name_H-M   'P 1'
#
loop_
_entity.id
_entity.type
_entity.pdbx_description
1 polymer ?
#
loop_
_entity_poly.entity_id
_entity_poly.type
_entity_poly.pdbx_seq_one_letter_code
_entity_poly.pdbx_strand_id
1 'polypeptide(L)' 'SEEWLNSVYFSNWPDFGSHKFNTSVLIMLMQKPLQIVILKFMVVSMEMFVMVLIYLKFIIAEGDTLVAYIQI' A
#
# COMPACT_ATOMS: atom_id res chain seq x y z
N SER A 1 -7.28 -2.69 0.90
CA SER A 1 -6.69 -1.76 1.88
C SER A 1 -7.79 -1.33 2.85
N GLU A 2 -7.45 -0.72 3.98
CA GLU A 2 -8.43 -0.23 4.95
C GLU A 2 -9.38 0.82 4.36
N GLU A 3 -8.89 1.64 3.43
CA GLU A 3 -9.71 2.64 2.71
C GLU A 3 -10.86 2.02 1.93
N TRP A 4 -10.62 0.86 1.29
CA TRP A 4 -11.65 0.13 0.57
C TRP A 4 -12.68 -0.47 1.53
N LEU A 5 -12.25 -0.99 2.68
CA LEU A 5 -13.17 -1.50 3.72
C LEU A 5 -14.08 -0.39 4.24
N ASN A 6 -13.53 0.80 4.49
CA ASN A 6 -14.30 1.97 4.90
C ASN A 6 -15.31 2.37 3.82
N SER A 7 -14.91 2.38 2.55
CA SER A 7 -15.83 2.69 1.44
C SER A 7 -16.99 1.70 1.35
N VAL A 8 -16.73 0.40 1.55
CA VAL A 8 -17.77 -0.63 1.58
C VAL A 8 -18.69 -0.45 2.79
N TYR A 9 -18.13 -0.17 3.98
CA TYR A 9 -18.91 0.01 5.21
C TYR A 9 -19.82 1.24 5.17
N PHE A 10 -19.34 2.38 4.65
CA PHE A 10 -20.12 3.61 4.54
C PHE A 10 -21.04 3.67 3.30
N SER A 11 -20.99 2.66 2.43
CA SER A 11 -21.87 2.61 1.27
C SER A 11 -23.32 2.27 1.64
N ASN A 12 -24.28 2.81 0.90
CA ASN A 12 -25.67 2.40 1.05
C ASN A 12 -25.85 1.02 0.41
N TRP A 13 -26.05 0.01 1.26
CA TRP A 13 -26.27 -1.36 0.82
C TRP A 13 -27.66 -1.46 0.16
N PRO A 14 -27.77 -1.86 -1.11
CA PRO A 14 -29.02 -1.82 -1.86
C PRO A 14 -30.11 -2.76 -1.32
N ASP A 15 -29.73 -3.71 -0.46
CA ASP A 15 -30.57 -4.81 0.00
C ASP A 15 -30.54 -4.95 1.54
N PHE A 16 -30.66 -3.82 2.27
CA PHE A 16 -30.55 -3.74 3.74
C PHE A 16 -31.38 -4.78 4.52
N GLY A 17 -32.44 -5.35 3.92
CA GLY A 17 -33.28 -6.40 4.53
C GLY A 17 -32.84 -7.84 4.28
N SER A 18 -31.91 -8.08 3.36
CA SER A 18 -31.41 -9.42 3.03
C SER A 18 -30.28 -9.82 3.97
N HIS A 19 -30.59 -10.66 4.96
CA HIS A 19 -29.59 -11.20 5.90
C HIS A 19 -28.42 -11.89 5.19
N LYS A 20 -28.64 -12.53 4.05
CA LYS A 20 -27.59 -13.18 3.25
C LYS A 20 -26.63 -12.16 2.64
N PHE A 21 -27.16 -11.05 2.12
CA PHE A 21 -26.36 -9.97 1.55
C PHE A 21 -25.50 -9.31 2.63
N ASN A 22 -26.12 -8.90 3.75
CA ASN A 22 -25.43 -8.25 4.86
C ASN A 22 -24.34 -9.14 5.46
N THR A 23 -24.59 -10.44 5.60
CA THR A 23 -23.60 -11.40 6.11
C THR A 23 -22.39 -11.48 5.17
N SER A 24 -22.62 -11.48 3.85
CA SER A 24 -21.54 -11.52 2.87
C SER A 24 -20.67 -10.27 2.92
N VAL A 25 -21.29 -9.10 3.07
CA VAL A 25 -20.57 -7.82 3.21
C VAL A 25 -19.76 -7.79 4.51
N LEU A 26 -20.34 -8.23 5.63
CA LEU A 26 -19.63 -8.31 6.92
C LEU A 26 -18.44 -9.28 6.86
N ILE A 27 -18.59 -10.44 6.21
CA ILE A 27 -17.47 -11.38 6.01
C ILE A 27 -16.35 -10.70 5.23
N MET A 28 -16.68 -9.99 4.15
CA MET A 28 -15.72 -9.25 3.34
C MET A 28 -15.02 -8.15 4.15
N LEU A 29 -15.74 -7.49 5.06
CA LEU A 29 -15.20 -6.46 5.94
C LEU A 29 -14.25 -7.02 7.02
N MET A 30 -14.48 -8.25 7.47
CA MET A 30 -13.69 -8.92 8.51
C MET A 30 -12.44 -9.63 7.98
N GLN A 31 -12.30 -9.76 6.66
CA GLN A 31 -11.13 -10.39 6.05
C GLN A 31 -9.89 -9.50 6.16
N LYS A 32 -8.75 -10.09 6.54
CA LYS A 32 -7.46 -9.39 6.47
C LYS A 32 -7.19 -9.00 5.01
N PRO A 33 -6.73 -7.75 4.75
CA PRO A 33 -6.40 -7.33 3.41
C PRO A 33 -5.32 -8.24 2.82
N LEU A 34 -5.45 -8.55 1.52
CA LEU A 34 -4.46 -9.35 0.80
C LEU A 34 -3.09 -8.67 0.88
N GLN A 35 -2.10 -9.37 1.40
CA GLN A 35 -0.72 -8.89 1.54
C GLN A 35 0.19 -9.68 0.61
N ILE A 36 0.99 -8.98 -0.19
CA ILE A 36 2.06 -9.60 -0.96
C ILE A 36 3.26 -9.71 -0.03
N VAL A 37 3.64 -10.94 0.32
CA VAL A 37 4.76 -11.21 1.21
C VAL A 37 5.90 -11.83 0.43
N ILE A 38 7.05 -11.14 0.40
CA ILE A 38 8.27 -11.67 -0.24
C ILE A 38 9.02 -12.49 0.81
N LEU A 39 9.39 -13.72 0.43
CA LEU A 39 10.20 -14.65 1.22
C LEU A 39 9.70 -14.90 2.66
N LYS A 40 8.44 -14.58 2.97
CA LYS A 40 7.83 -14.61 4.32
C LYS A 40 8.39 -13.59 5.33
N PHE A 41 9.30 -12.71 4.93
CA PHE A 41 9.95 -11.76 5.85
C PHE A 41 9.40 -10.34 5.75
N MET A 42 8.84 -9.96 4.60
CA MET A 42 8.48 -8.57 4.35
C MET A 42 7.17 -8.47 3.59
N VAL A 43 6.26 -7.67 4.14
CA VAL A 43 5.04 -7.24 3.44
C VAL A 43 5.44 -6.12 2.49
N VAL A 44 5.15 -6.30 1.20
CA VAL A 44 5.41 -5.27 0.19
C VAL A 44 4.40 -4.15 0.37
N SER A 45 4.88 -2.95 0.72
CA SER A 45 4.09 -1.72 0.79
C SER A 45 4.60 -0.67 -0.18
N MET A 46 3.77 0.32 -0.50
CA MET A 46 4.20 1.48 -1.32
C MET A 46 5.32 2.28 -0.66
N GLU A 47 5.45 2.20 0.67
CA GLU A 47 6.51 2.87 1.41
C GLU A 47 7.89 2.29 1.06
N MET A 48 7.96 0.98 0.74
CA MET A 48 9.20 0.37 0.26
C MET A 48 9.64 0.99 -1.06
N PHE A 49 8.70 1.26 -1.97
CA PHE A 49 9.02 1.91 -3.24
C PHE A 49 9.50 3.35 -3.03
N VAL A 50 8.85 4.10 -2.14
CA VAL A 50 9.26 5.45 -1.77
C VAL A 50 10.65 5.45 -1.14
N MET A 51 10.96 4.52 -0.24
CA MET A 51 12.29 4.39 0.34
C MET A 51 13.36 4.14 -0.74
N VAL A 52 13.12 3.19 -1.64
CA VAL A 52 14.07 2.89 -2.74
C VAL A 52 14.30 4.12 -3.62
N LEU A 53 13.24 4.85 -3.97
CA LEU A 53 13.37 6.09 -4.75
C LEU A 53 14.19 7.17 -4.03
N ILE A 54 13.99 7.34 -2.73
CA ILE A 54 14.75 8.31 -1.92
C ILE A 54 16.22 7.92 -1.87
N TYR A 55 16.53 6.65 -1.61
CA TYR A 55 17.91 6.15 -1.58
C TYR A 55 18.61 6.33 -2.94
N LEU A 56 17.95 6.00 -4.04
CA LEU A 56 18.51 6.20 -5.38
C LEU A 56 18.76 7.68 -5.68
N LYS A 57 17.84 8.56 -5.28
CA LYS A 57 18.01 10.01 -5.45
C LYS A 57 19.21 10.54 -4.65
N PHE A 58 19.42 10.03 -3.43
CA PHE A 58 20.57 10.40 -2.61
C PHE A 58 21.89 9.97 -3.27
N ILE A 59 21.98 8.73 -3.75
CA ILE A 59 23.17 8.21 -4.44
C ILE A 59 23.47 9.03 -5.70
N ILE A 60 22.46 9.38 -6.49
CA ILE A 60 22.65 10.20 -7.69
C ILE A 60 23.15 11.59 -7.31
N ALA A 61 22.56 12.23 -6.29
CA ALA A 61 23.01 13.56 -5.83
C ALA A 61 24.46 13.55 -5.29
N GLU A 62 24.85 12.48 -4.60
CA GLU A 62 26.21 12.30 -4.12
C GLU A 62 27.19 12.01 -5.28
N GLY A 63 26.74 11.28 -6.29
CA GLY A 63 27.47 11.11 -7.55
C GLY A 63 27.70 12.42 -8.29
N ASP A 64 26.67 13.26 -8.43
CA ASP A 64 26.75 14.55 -9.13
C ASP A 64 27.69 15.53 -8.41
N THR A 65 27.67 15.54 -7.07
CA THR A 65 28.59 16.37 -6.28
C THR A 65 30.03 15.90 -6.41
N LEU A 66 30.31 14.59 -6.38
CA LEU A 66 31.66 14.06 -6.60
C LEU A 66 32.19 14.37 -8.00
N VAL A 67 31.35 14.27 -9.05
CA VAL A 67 31.73 14.64 -10.42
C VAL A 67 32.07 16.14 -10.49
N ALA A 68 31.30 17.00 -9.82
CA ALA A 68 31.60 18.42 -9.75
C ALA A 68 32.94 18.73 -9.06
N TYR A 69 33.32 17.99 -8.00
CA TYR A 69 34.61 18.16 -7.34
C TYR A 69 35.81 17.72 -8.18
N ILE A 70 35.64 16.72 -9.06
CA ILE A 70 36.72 16.20 -9.92
C ILE A 70 36.96 17.11 -11.15
N GLN A 71 35.99 17.96 -11.50
CA GLN A 71 36.09 18.90 -12.64
C GLN A 71 36.67 20.28 -12.28
N ILE A 72 37.05 20.52 -11.01
CA ILE A 72 37.76 21.73 -10.53
C ILE A 72 39.26 21.44 -10.47
#